data_AF-A0A6N7XQV2-F1
#
_entry.id   AF-A0A6N7XQV2-F1
#
_cell.length_a   1.000
_cell.length_b   1.000
_cell.length_c   1.000
_cell.angle_alpha   90.00
_cell.angle_beta   90.00
_cell.angle_gamma   90.00
#
_symmetry.space_group_name_H-M   'P 1'
#
loop_
_entity.id
_entity.type
_entity.pdbx_description
1 polymer ?
#
loop_
_entity_poly.entity_id
_entity_poly.type
_entity_poly.pdbx_seq_one_letter_code
_entity_poly.pdbx_strand_id
1 'polypeptide(L)'
;MMYDKKTVKKFILNYHKTMNNSNECDEETTVDDFFSVNDQVESHEIDNSYIEESIFYIEIEATIERVTTEKEHNLFLLLCNCVSFEKIGNIFGVKALRVNQMLNELLDKIAY
;
A
#
# COMPACT_ATOMS: atom_id res chain seq x y z
N MET A 1 10.36 -9.17 -9.87
CA MET A 1 10.90 -8.06 -9.06
C MET A 1 12.18 -8.54 -8.38
N MET A 2 13.12 -7.66 -8.00
CA MET A 2 14.41 -8.07 -7.39
C MET A 2 14.37 -8.22 -5.85
N TYR A 3 13.21 -8.01 -5.22
CA TYR A 3 13.08 -8.00 -3.77
C TYR A 3 12.80 -9.38 -3.19
N ASP A 4 13.37 -9.66 -2.02
CA ASP A 4 13.12 -10.90 -1.30
C ASP A 4 11.72 -10.93 -0.67
N LYS A 5 11.17 -12.14 -0.51
CA LYS A 5 9.83 -12.34 0.07
C LYS A 5 9.61 -11.68 1.43
N LYS A 6 10.62 -11.61 2.29
CA LYS A 6 10.47 -11.04 3.65
C LYS A 6 10.31 -9.52 3.56
N THR A 7 11.07 -8.86 2.69
CA THR A 7 10.96 -7.42 2.44
C THR A 7 9.59 -7.06 1.88
N VAL A 8 9.15 -7.74 0.80
CA VAL A 8 7.83 -7.49 0.18
C VAL A 8 6.69 -7.76 1.18
N LYS A 9 6.76 -8.86 1.94
CA LYS A 9 5.77 -9.17 2.98
C LYS A 9 5.70 -8.11 4.07
N LYS A 10 6.86 -7.66 4.57
CA LYS A 10 6.92 -6.62 5.61
C LYS A 10 6.29 -5.33 5.10
N PHE A 11 6.60 -4.95 3.86
CA PHE A 11 6.05 -3.75 3.25
C PHE A 11 4.53 -3.81 3.11
N ILE A 12 3.98 -4.83 2.46
CA ILE A 12 2.53 -5.00 2.27
C ILE A 12 1.77 -4.90 3.60
N LEU A 13 2.24 -5.59 4.64
CA LEU A 13 1.55 -5.62 5.94
C LEU A 13 1.70 -4.32 6.74
N ASN A 14 2.63 -3.43 6.39
CA ASN A 14 2.85 -2.16 7.08
C ASN A 14 2.55 -0.94 6.22
N TYR A 15 2.11 -1.11 4.98
CA TYR A 15 1.89 0.00 4.04
C TYR A 15 0.90 1.04 4.60
N HIS A 16 -0.19 0.65 5.25
CA HIS A 16 -1.10 1.59 5.94
C HIS A 16 -0.41 2.57 6.91
N LYS A 17 0.77 2.24 7.45
CA LYS A 17 1.52 3.14 8.35
C LYS A 17 2.19 4.27 7.61
N THR A 18 2.52 4.08 6.34
CA THR A 18 3.09 5.12 5.48
C THR A 18 2.02 6.15 5.11
N MET A 19 0.77 5.71 4.96
CA MET A 19 -0.38 6.58 4.72
C MET A 19 -0.90 7.32 5.97
N ASN A 20 -0.78 6.73 7.17
CA ASN A 20 -1.31 7.33 8.41
C ASN A 20 -0.30 8.16 9.20
N ASN A 21 0.97 8.22 8.77
CA ASN A 21 2.00 9.07 9.39
C ASN A 21 2.01 10.49 8.83
N SER A 22 1.33 10.72 7.70
CA SER A 22 1.20 12.06 7.17
C SER A 22 0.05 12.77 7.88
N ASN A 23 0.35 13.86 8.57
CA ASN A 23 -0.65 14.89 8.92
C ASN A 23 -1.18 15.61 7.66
N GLU A 24 -1.16 14.96 6.48
CA GLU A 24 -1.41 15.56 5.16
C GLU A 24 -2.87 15.49 4.72
N CYS A 25 -3.78 15.07 5.61
CA CYS A 25 -5.12 15.64 5.51
C CYS A 25 -5.05 17.03 6.16
N ASP A 26 -4.60 18.01 5.38
CA ASP A 26 -4.82 19.41 5.72
C ASP A 26 -6.34 19.63 5.70
N GLU A 27 -6.99 19.41 6.85
CA GLU A 27 -8.45 19.50 6.99
C GLU A 27 -8.98 20.93 6.79
N GLU A 28 -8.10 21.91 6.57
CA GLU A 28 -8.44 23.33 6.40
C GLU A 28 -8.00 23.96 5.07
N THR A 29 -7.64 23.20 4.02
CA THR A 29 -7.44 23.82 2.69
C THR A 29 -8.79 24.15 2.04
N THR A 30 -9.13 25.44 1.92
CA THR A 30 -10.31 25.85 1.15
C THR A 30 -10.04 25.77 -0.35
N VAL A 31 -11.10 25.75 -1.17
CA VAL A 31 -10.96 25.79 -2.64
C VAL A 31 -10.16 27.02 -3.09
N ASP A 32 -10.32 28.16 -2.40
CA ASP A 32 -9.61 29.39 -2.74
C ASP A 32 -8.11 29.30 -2.41
N ASP A 33 -7.72 28.58 -1.35
CA ASP A 33 -6.31 28.36 -0.99
C ASP A 33 -5.61 27.44 -2.00
N PHE A 34 -6.31 26.45 -2.55
CA PHE A 34 -5.76 25.52 -3.55
C PHE A 34 -5.35 26.21 -4.86
N PHE A 35 -6.08 27.25 -5.27
CA PHE A 35 -5.79 28.01 -6.51
C PHE A 35 -4.95 29.27 -6.27
N SER A 36 -4.61 29.58 -5.01
CA SER A 36 -3.81 30.74 -4.66
C SER A 36 -2.32 30.43 -4.78
N VAL A 37 -1.65 31.03 -5.75
CA VAL A 37 -0.18 30.97 -5.87
C VAL A 37 0.40 32.14 -5.07
N ASN A 38 0.61 31.95 -3.78
CA ASN A 38 1.35 32.89 -2.96
C ASN A 38 2.82 32.46 -2.94
N ASP A 39 3.74 33.30 -3.43
CA ASP A 39 5.18 33.00 -3.56
C ASP A 39 5.94 32.85 -2.20
N GLN A 40 5.20 32.71 -1.10
CA GLN A 40 5.70 32.65 0.28
C GLN A 40 5.41 31.32 0.97
N VAL A 41 4.97 30.28 0.24
CA VAL A 41 4.78 28.95 0.83
C VAL A 41 6.11 28.46 1.40
N GLU A 42 6.15 28.28 2.73
CA GLU A 42 7.23 27.58 3.40
C GLU A 42 7.49 26.29 2.64
N SER A 43 8.72 26.09 2.16
CA SER A 43 9.09 24.82 1.56
C SER A 43 8.99 23.76 2.67
N HIS A 44 7.86 23.06 2.74
CA HIS A 44 7.82 21.79 3.44
C HIS A 44 8.87 20.93 2.73
N GLU A 45 9.96 20.64 3.44
CA GLU A 45 10.94 19.66 2.96
C GLU A 45 10.13 18.42 2.58
N ILE A 46 10.15 18.05 1.30
CA ILE A 46 9.50 16.83 0.87
C ILE A 46 10.24 15.72 1.61
N ASP A 47 9.57 15.11 2.59
CA ASP A 47 10.14 14.02 3.34
C ASP A 47 10.36 12.85 2.37
N ASN A 48 11.62 12.72 1.92
CA ASN A 48 12.04 11.77 0.90
C ASN A 48 11.73 10.31 1.30
N SER A 49 11.47 10.03 2.58
CA SER A 49 11.09 8.70 3.03
C SER A 49 9.78 8.22 2.39
N TYR A 50 8.81 9.11 2.17
CA TYR A 50 7.54 8.77 1.50
C TYR A 50 7.68 8.56 -0.01
N ILE A 51 8.66 9.23 -0.64
CA ILE A 51 8.94 9.05 -2.07
C ILE A 51 9.41 7.62 -2.34
N GLU A 52 10.34 7.11 -1.53
CA GLU A 52 10.86 5.74 -1.69
C GLU A 52 9.77 4.68 -1.44
N GLU A 53 8.90 4.88 -0.44
CA GLU A 53 7.79 3.99 -0.14
C GLU A 53 6.72 3.99 -1.24
N SER A 54 6.43 5.16 -1.83
CA SER A 54 5.47 5.31 -2.93
C SER A 54 5.98 4.68 -4.22
N ILE A 55 7.27 4.87 -4.55
CA ILE A 55 7.92 4.19 -5.68
C ILE A 55 7.84 2.67 -5.49
N PHE A 56 8.16 2.19 -4.29
CA PHE A 56 8.14 0.75 -4.02
C PHE A 56 6.72 0.16 -4.10
N TYR A 57 5.69 0.89 -3.65
CA TYR A 57 4.29 0.50 -3.84
C TYR A 57 3.94 0.37 -5.33
N ILE A 58 4.26 1.38 -6.14
CA ILE A 58 3.96 1.41 -7.58
C ILE A 58 4.62 0.24 -8.30
N GLU A 59 5.88 -0.08 -7.97
CA GLU A 59 6.57 -1.23 -8.57
C GLU A 59 5.92 -2.58 -8.21
N ILE A 60 5.46 -2.72 -6.96
CA ILE A 60 4.72 -3.92 -6.53
C ILE A 60 3.38 -3.98 -7.27
N GLU A 61 2.62 -2.89 -7.31
CA GLU A 61 1.31 -2.80 -7.96
C GLU A 61 1.41 -3.14 -9.45
N ALA A 62 2.34 -2.54 -10.19
CA ALA A 62 2.58 -2.87 -11.60
C ALA A 62 2.95 -4.36 -11.81
N THR A 63 3.64 -4.96 -10.84
CA THR A 63 3.93 -6.40 -10.87
C THR A 63 2.65 -7.21 -10.61
N ILE A 64 1.87 -6.84 -9.59
CA ILE A 64 0.59 -7.46 -9.21
C ILE A 64 -0.37 -7.47 -10.40
N GLU A 65 -0.58 -6.33 -11.05
CA GLU A 65 -1.48 -6.18 -12.21
C GLU A 65 -1.10 -7.12 -13.37
N ARG A 66 0.20 -7.34 -13.57
CA ARG A 66 0.70 -8.16 -14.67
C ARG A 66 0.59 -9.66 -14.42
N VAL A 67 0.83 -10.13 -13.19
CA VAL A 67 1.08 -11.56 -12.91
C VAL A 67 0.02 -12.23 -12.03
N THR A 68 -0.91 -11.46 -11.48
CA THR A 68 -1.89 -11.98 -10.53
C THR A 68 -3.30 -12.02 -11.10
N THR A 69 -4.15 -12.83 -10.49
CA THR A 69 -5.59 -12.82 -10.75
C THR A 69 -6.25 -11.65 -10.02
N GLU A 70 -7.46 -11.27 -10.44
CA GLU A 70 -8.26 -10.25 -9.74
C GLU A 70 -8.45 -10.56 -8.24
N LYS A 71 -8.63 -11.84 -7.89
CA LYS A 71 -8.75 -12.28 -6.49
C LYS A 71 -7.47 -12.03 -5.68
N GLU A 72 -6.31 -12.25 -6.29
CA GLU A 72 -5.00 -12.03 -5.67
C GLU A 72 -4.66 -10.55 -5.58
N HIS A 73 -5.04 -9.77 -6.59
CA HIS A 73 -4.96 -8.30 -6.54
C HIS A 73 -5.84 -7.74 -5.41
N ASN A 74 -7.09 -8.20 -5.29
CA ASN A 74 -7.97 -7.81 -4.19
C ASN A 74 -7.41 -8.22 -2.81
N LEU A 75 -6.74 -9.38 -2.71
CA LEU A 75 -6.03 -9.77 -1.49
C LEU A 75 -4.93 -8.75 -1.15
N PHE A 76 -4.10 -8.36 -2.13
CA PHE A 76 -3.05 -7.36 -1.96
C PHE A 76 -3.62 -6.04 -1.43
N LEU A 77 -4.65 -5.49 -2.07
CA LEU A 77 -5.28 -4.23 -1.67
C LEU A 77 -5.81 -4.29 -0.23
N LEU A 78 -6.51 -5.36 0.14
CA LEU A 78 -7.03 -5.53 1.50
C LEU A 78 -5.90 -5.58 2.55
N LEU A 79 -4.78 -6.23 2.23
CA LEU A 79 -3.63 -6.31 3.12
C LEU A 79 -2.93 -4.97 3.30
N CYS A 80 -2.72 -4.23 2.21
CA CYS A 80 -2.14 -2.88 2.24
C CYS A 80 -2.99 -1.93 3.10
N ASN A 81 -4.31 -2.10 3.09
CA ASN A 81 -5.29 -1.36 3.91
C ASN A 81 -5.45 -1.90 5.36
N CYS A 82 -4.53 -2.76 5.83
CA CYS A 82 -4.55 -3.32 7.19
C CYS A 82 -5.82 -4.12 7.56
N VAL A 83 -6.52 -4.70 6.58
CA VAL A 83 -7.68 -5.54 6.86
C VAL A 83 -7.20 -6.86 7.49
N SER A 84 -7.80 -7.25 8.63
CA SER A 84 -7.41 -8.46 9.35
C SER A 84 -7.66 -9.73 8.52
N PHE A 85 -6.85 -10.76 8.74
CA PHE A 85 -7.00 -12.03 8.00
C PHE A 85 -8.36 -12.70 8.23
N GLU A 86 -8.97 -12.50 9.40
CA GLU A 86 -10.33 -12.98 9.67
C GLU A 86 -11.37 -12.27 8.80
N LYS A 87 -11.26 -10.94 8.68
CA LYS A 87 -12.18 -10.15 7.86
C LYS A 87 -11.98 -10.43 6.36
N ILE A 88 -10.73 -10.55 5.90
CA ILE A 88 -10.42 -10.99 4.53
C ILE A 88 -10.98 -12.41 4.28
N GLY A 89 -10.83 -13.29 5.26
CA GLY A 89 -11.36 -14.66 5.20
C GLY A 89 -12.87 -14.64 4.99
N ASN A 90 -13.60 -13.84 5.79
CA ASN A 90 -15.04 -13.67 5.64
C ASN A 90 -15.42 -13.10 4.27
N ILE A 91 -14.69 -12.11 3.74
CA ILE A 91 -14.92 -11.55 2.40
C ILE A 91 -14.75 -12.62 1.31
N PHE A 92 -13.73 -13.47 1.41
CA PHE A 92 -13.45 -14.52 0.43
C PHE A 92 -14.17 -15.85 0.70
N GLY A 93 -14.95 -15.96 1.78
CA GLY A 93 -15.61 -17.20 2.18
C GLY A 93 -14.64 -18.31 2.61
N VAL A 94 -13.49 -17.95 3.20
CA VAL A 94 -12.45 -18.89 3.64
C VAL A 94 -12.00 -18.61 5.09
N LYS A 95 -11.31 -19.56 5.72
CA LYS A 95 -10.73 -19.35 7.05
C LYS A 95 -9.49 -18.44 6.97
N ALA A 96 -9.18 -17.73 8.06
CA ALA A 96 -7.98 -16.88 8.17
C ALA A 96 -6.66 -17.63 7.83
N LEU A 97 -6.56 -18.92 8.17
CA LEU A 97 -5.40 -19.74 7.79
C LEU A 97 -5.23 -19.83 6.26
N ARG A 98 -6.33 -19.90 5.52
CA ARG A 98 -6.29 -19.91 4.05
C ARG A 98 -5.85 -18.56 3.50
N VAL A 99 -6.24 -17.44 4.12
CA VAL A 99 -5.75 -16.11 3.75
C VAL A 99 -4.23 -16.02 3.87
N ASN A 100 -3.64 -16.57 4.95
CA ASN A 100 -2.18 -16.62 5.09
C ASN A 100 -1.51 -17.47 4.00
N GLN A 101 -2.12 -18.60 3.60
CA GLN A 101 -1.62 -19.40 2.47
C GLN A 101 -1.70 -18.62 1.16
N MET A 102 -2.82 -17.93 0.90
CA MET A 102 -2.97 -17.09 -0.29
C MET A 102 -1.95 -15.95 -0.32
N LEU A 103 -1.60 -15.35 0.82
CA LEU A 103 -0.52 -14.37 0.90
C LEU A 103 0.83 -14.99 0.54
N ASN A 104 1.15 -16.18 1.03
CA ASN A 104 2.40 -16.85 0.66
C ASN A 104 2.43 -17.21 -0.84
N GLU A 105 1.33 -17.72 -1.38
CA GLU A 105 1.17 -17.99 -2.82
C GLU A 105 1.34 -16.70 -3.66
N LEU A 106 0.82 -15.57 -3.19
CA LEU A 106 1.01 -14.27 -3.81
C LEU A 106 2.49 -13.84 -3.79
N LEU A 107 3.15 -13.97 -2.65
CA LEU A 107 4.58 -13.64 -2.49
C LEU A 107 5.46 -14.51 -3.40
N ASP A 108 5.12 -15.78 -3.58
CA ASP A 108 5.83 -16.68 -4.49
C ASP A 108 5.77 -16.23 -5.96
N LYS A 109 4.76 -15.43 -6.34
CA LYS A 109 4.61 -14.89 -7.70
C LYS A 109 5.36 -13.58 -7.92
N ILE A 110 5.39 -12.71 -6.91
CA ILE A 110 5.87 -11.32 -7.07
C ILE A 110 7.29 -11.10 -6.55
N ALA A 111 7.78 -11.97 -5.66
CA ALA A 111 9.07 -11.85 -4.99
C ALA A 111 9.96 -13.08 -5.22
N TYR A 112 11.27 -12.89 -5.07
CA TYR A 112 12.28 -13.95 -5.17
C TYR A 112 12.43 -14.72 -3.84
#